data_AF-A0A7X4KK47-F1
#
_entry.id   AF-A0A7X4KK47-F1
#
_cell.length_a   1.000
_cell.length_b   1.000
_cell.length_c   1.000
_cell.angle_alpha   90.00
_cell.angle_beta   90.00
_cell.angle_gamma   90.00
#
_symmetry.space_group_name_H-M   'P 1'
#
loop_
_entity.id
_entity.type
_entity.pdbx_description
1 polymer ?
#
loop_
_entity_poly.entity_id
_entity_poly.type
_entity_poly.pdbx_seq_one_letter_code
_entity_poly.pdbx_strand_id
1 'polypeptide(L)'
;VIGKRLRQAVRESDMVGRLGGDEFVVLLPEIDDLADIPKVAAKMQAACLKPVHMRGHELRVGISLGASLYPDDAADVRSLLRYA
;
A
#
# COMPACT_ATOMS: atom_id res chain seq x y z
N VAL A 1 11.09 -1.61 -8.39
CA VAL A 1 10.17 -0.70 -9.12
C VAL A 1 8.90 -0.44 -8.32
N ILE A 2 8.12 -1.48 -8.01
CA ILE A 2 6.84 -1.35 -7.28
C ILE A 2 7.00 -0.65 -5.93
N GLY A 3 7.91 -1.09 -5.06
CA GLY A 3 8.15 -0.42 -3.77
C GLY A 3 8.45 1.09 -3.88
N LYS A 4 9.16 1.53 -4.91
CA LYS A 4 9.41 2.96 -5.17
C LYS A 4 8.13 3.70 -5.54
N ARG A 5 7.26 3.08 -6.35
CA ARG A 5 5.97 3.66 -6.73
C ARG A 5 5.01 3.78 -5.55
N LEU A 6 4.94 2.75 -4.71
CA LEU A 6 4.19 2.78 -3.46
C LEU A 6 4.70 3.90 -2.55
N ARG A 7 6.01 4.00 -2.34
CA ARG A 7 6.61 5.06 -1.52
C ARG A 7 6.30 6.48 -2.02
N GLN A 8 6.24 6.67 -3.34
CA GLN A 8 5.90 7.95 -3.97
C GLN A 8 4.39 8.26 -3.97
N ALA A 9 3.54 7.25 -3.75
CA ALA A 9 2.09 7.41 -3.73
C ALA A 9 1.53 7.83 -2.35
N VAL A 10 2.37 7.73 -1.31
CA VAL A 10 2.02 8.00 0.09
C VAL A 10 2.74 9.25 0.62
N ARG A 11 2.31 9.79 1.76
CA ARG A 11 2.91 10.97 2.39
C ARG A 11 4.29 10.63 2.94
N GLU A 12 5.08 11.65 3.32
CA GLU A 12 6.41 11.41 3.87
C GLU A 12 6.35 10.67 5.22
N SER A 13 5.37 10.98 6.06
CA SER A 13 5.08 10.35 7.34
C SER A 13 4.68 8.88 7.23
N ASP A 14 4.14 8.47 6.08
CA ASP A 14 3.64 7.13 5.84
C ASP A 14 4.82 6.16 5.60
N MET A 15 4.69 4.94 6.10
CA MET A 15 5.72 3.92 5.96
C MET A 15 5.33 2.88 4.91
N VAL A 16 6.31 2.46 4.10
CA VAL A 16 6.14 1.35 3.16
C VAL A 16 7.17 0.28 3.49
N GLY A 17 6.70 -0.90 3.90
CA GLY A 17 7.51 -2.06 4.20
C GLY A 17 7.27 -3.18 3.20
N ARG A 18 8.31 -3.97 2.89
CA ARG A 18 8.16 -5.24 2.16
C ARG A 18 8.22 -6.37 3.17
N LEU A 19 7.15 -7.16 3.27
CA LEU A 19 7.09 -8.28 4.21
C LEU A 19 7.85 -9.50 3.68
N GLY A 20 7.70 -9.76 2.38
CA GLY A 20 8.30 -10.89 1.70
C GLY A 20 7.86 -10.89 0.23
N GLY A 21 8.46 -11.72 -0.61
CA GLY A 21 8.00 -11.94 -1.99
C GLY A 21 7.59 -10.65 -2.72
N ASP A 22 6.34 -10.59 -3.15
CA ASP A 22 5.67 -9.44 -3.75
C ASP A 22 4.70 -8.70 -2.79
N GLU A 23 4.72 -9.05 -1.50
CA GLU A 23 3.85 -8.49 -0.47
C GLU A 23 4.44 -7.22 0.17
N PHE A 24 3.60 -6.20 0.25
CA PHE A 24 3.92 -4.90 0.84
C PHE A 24 2.90 -4.55 1.92
N VAL A 25 3.38 -3.86 2.95
CA VAL A 25 2.56 -3.22 3.98
C VAL A 25 2.77 -1.72 3.90
N VAL A 26 1.68 -0.98 4.05
CA VAL A 26 1.69 0.47 4.17
C VAL A 26 1.06 0.85 5.49
N LEU A 27 1.80 1.59 6.31
CA LEU A 27 1.30 2.14 7.57
C LEU A 27 0.99 3.62 7.37
N LEU A 28 -0.25 4.00 7.67
CA LEU A 28 -0.76 5.36 7.61
C LEU A 28 -0.99 5.85 9.05
N PRO A 29 0.00 6.48 9.69
CA PRO A 29 -0.19 7.03 11.04
C PRO A 29 -1.11 8.25 10.98
N GLU A 30 -1.80 8.51 12.10
CA GLU A 30 -2.54 9.77 12.32
C GLU A 30 -3.52 10.11 11.18
N ILE A 31 -4.42 9.17 10.86
CA ILE A 31 -5.49 9.44 9.90
C ILE A 31 -6.54 10.34 10.58
N ASP A 32 -6.63 11.60 10.13
CA ASP A 32 -7.64 12.55 10.61
C ASP A 32 -9.05 12.25 10.07
N ASP A 33 -9.15 11.74 8.83
CA ASP A 33 -10.40 11.45 8.15
C ASP A 33 -10.32 10.08 7.44
N LEU A 34 -11.23 9.16 7.80
CA LEU A 34 -11.32 7.84 7.18
C LEU A 34 -11.56 7.90 5.66
N ALA A 35 -12.10 9.00 5.15
CA ALA A 35 -12.23 9.23 3.70
C ALA A 35 -10.87 9.33 2.99
N ASP A 36 -9.75 9.51 3.70
CA ASP A 36 -8.41 9.52 3.12
C ASP A 36 -7.91 8.11 2.76
N ILE A 37 -8.38 7.06 3.45
CA ILE A 37 -7.99 5.67 3.18
C ILE A 37 -8.26 5.28 1.71
N PRO A 38 -9.49 5.41 1.17
CA PRO A 38 -9.75 5.07 -0.23
C PRO A 38 -8.99 5.98 -1.21
N LYS A 39 -8.70 7.23 -0.85
CA LYS A 39 -7.91 8.13 -1.71
C LYS A 39 -6.46 7.65 -1.83
N VAL A 40 -5.84 7.23 -0.73
CA VAL A 40 -4.48 6.69 -0.73
C VAL A 40 -4.43 5.35 -1.46
N ALA A 41 -5.41 4.47 -1.22
CA ALA A 41 -5.55 3.20 -1.95
C ALA A 41 -5.63 3.41 -3.48
N ALA A 42 -6.48 4.33 -3.94
CA ALA A 42 -6.60 4.66 -5.36
C ALA A 42 -5.30 5.20 -5.96
N LYS A 43 -4.57 6.07 -5.22
CA LYS A 43 -3.25 6.56 -5.65
C LYS A 43 -2.23 5.43 -5.81
N MET A 44 -2.17 4.51 -4.85
CA MET A 44 -1.27 3.35 -4.92
C MET A 44 -1.61 2.44 -6.09
N GLN A 45 -2.90 2.15 -6.29
CA GLN A 45 -3.38 1.34 -7.42
C GLN A 45 -2.99 1.97 -8.77
N ALA A 46 -3.29 3.27 -8.95
CA ALA A 46 -2.93 3.99 -10.17
C ALA A 46 -1.42 4.03 -10.40
N ALA A 47 -0.61 4.15 -9.34
CA ALA A 47 0.85 4.12 -9.44
C ALA A 47 1.35 2.74 -9.90
N CYS A 48 0.82 1.66 -9.35
CA CYS A 48 1.23 0.30 -9.68
C CYS A 48 0.81 -0.14 -11.09
N LEU A 49 -0.37 0.29 -11.56
CA LEU A 49 -0.88 -0.02 -12.90
C LEU A 49 -0.05 0.57 -14.05
N LYS A 50 0.81 1.57 -13.79
CA LYS A 50 1.73 2.09 -14.80
C LYS A 50 2.61 0.95 -15.34
N PRO A 51 2.90 0.86 -16.64
CA PRO A 51 3.72 -0.24 -17.13
C PRO A 51 5.15 -0.21 -16.59
N VAL A 52 5.75 -1.39 -16.34
CA VAL A 52 7.14 -1.55 -15.91
C VAL A 52 7.95 -2.03 -17.11
N HIS A 53 8.96 -1.25 -17.51
CA HIS A 53 9.84 -1.62 -18.61
C HIS A 53 11.06 -2.37 -18.06
N MET A 54 11.25 -3.63 -18.48
CA MET A 54 12.40 -4.44 -18.09
C MET A 54 12.93 -5.21 -19.30
N ARG A 55 14.21 -5.02 -19.62
CA ARG A 55 14.91 -5.74 -20.72
C ARG A 55 14.17 -5.66 -22.06
N GLY A 56 13.58 -4.50 -22.38
CA GLY A 56 12.82 -4.29 -23.62
C GLY A 56 11.38 -4.79 -23.61
N HIS A 57 10.91 -5.40 -22.51
CA HIS A 57 9.53 -5.83 -22.35
C HIS A 57 8.72 -4.85 -21.50
N GLU A 58 7.48 -4.62 -21.89
CA GLU A 58 6.48 -3.93 -21.07
C GLU A 58 5.74 -4.96 -20.20
N LEU A 59 5.84 -4.83 -18.88
CA LEU A 59 5.13 -5.65 -17.90
C LEU A 59 4.02 -4.83 -17.24
N ARG A 60 2.85 -5.42 -17.09
CA ARG A 60 1.73 -4.83 -16.35
C ARG A 60 1.53 -5.60 -15.06
N VAL A 61 1.43 -4.89 -13.95
CA VAL A 61 1.29 -5.45 -12.61
C VAL A 61 0.01 -4.88 -12.01
N GLY A 62 -0.92 -5.77 -11.64
CA GLY A 62 -2.05 -5.43 -10.79
C GLY A 62 -1.66 -5.49 -9.31
N ILE A 63 -2.46 -4.88 -8.45
CA ILE A 63 -2.33 -5.03 -7.01
C ILE A 63 -3.71 -5.33 -6.42
N SER A 64 -3.72 -6.15 -5.38
CA SER A 64 -4.85 -6.29 -4.47
C SER A 64 -4.52 -5.47 -3.22
N LEU A 65 -5.53 -4.79 -2.68
CA LEU A 65 -5.40 -3.96 -1.48
C LEU A 65 -6.48 -4.38 -0.50
N GLY A 66 -6.08 -4.67 0.73
CA GLY A 66 -6.98 -4.65 1.88
C GLY A 66 -6.39 -3.74 2.96
N ALA A 67 -7.24 -3.35 3.90
CA ALA A 67 -6.94 -2.36 4.91
C ALA A 67 -7.60 -2.76 6.23
N SER A 68 -6.90 -2.48 7.33
CA SER A 68 -7.43 -2.60 8.68
C SER A 68 -7.09 -1.35 9.48
N LEU A 69 -7.95 -1.03 10.44
CA LEU A 69 -7.90 0.18 11.25
C LEU A 69 -7.61 -0.17 12.72
N TYR A 70 -6.59 0.48 13.28
CA TYR A 70 -6.36 0.47 14.71
C TYR A 70 -7.17 1.59 15.37
N PRO A 71 -7.86 1.35 16.51
CA PRO A 71 -8.03 0.07 17.21
C PRO A 71 -9.26 -0.74 16.75
N ASP A 72 -10.06 -0.23 15.82
CA ASP A 72 -11.41 -0.73 15.51
C ASP A 72 -11.44 -2.18 15.01
N ASP A 73 -10.51 -2.58 14.14
CA ASP A 73 -10.42 -3.96 13.63
C ASP A 73 -9.60 -4.85 14.56
N ALA A 74 -8.52 -4.31 15.15
CA ALA A 74 -7.75 -4.99 16.20
C ALA A 74 -6.83 -4.04 16.97
N ALA A 75 -6.48 -4.45 18.20
CA ALA A 75 -5.59 -3.70 19.09
C ALA A 75 -4.09 -4.10 18.99
N ASP A 76 -3.73 -5.05 18.10
CA ASP A 76 -2.36 -5.51 17.93
C ASP A 76 -1.98 -5.70 16.45
N VAL A 77 -0.69 -5.48 16.15
CA VAL A 77 -0.15 -5.50 14.79
C VAL A 77 -0.38 -6.84 14.10
N ARG A 78 -0.26 -7.98 14.81
CA ARG A 78 -0.41 -9.29 14.18
C ARG A 78 -1.85 -9.54 13.75
N SER A 79 -2.82 -9.10 14.55
CA SER A 79 -4.24 -9.20 14.21
C SER A 79 -4.60 -8.25 13.08
N LEU A 80 -4.13 -7.00 13.11
CA LEU A 80 -4.35 -6.04 12.00
C LEU A 80 -3.85 -6.58 10.66
N LEU A 81 -2.67 -7.19 10.63
CA LEU A 81 -2.11 -7.82 9.42
C LEU A 81 -2.89 -9.04 8.93
N ARG A 82 -3.67 -9.71 9.79
CA ARG A 82 -4.53 -10.84 9.39
C ARG A 82 -5.88 -10.38 8.84
N TYR A 83 -6.35 -9.20 9.23
CA TYR A 83 -7.61 -8.64 8.75
C TYR A 83 -7.46 -7.90 7.41
N ALA A 84 -6.27 -7.33 7.19
CA ALA A 84 -5.93 -6.58 5.98
C ALA A 84 -5.80 -7.46 4.73
#